data_AF-A0A7X5QRC3-F1
#
_entry.id   AF-A0A7X5QRC3-F1
#
_cell.length_a   1.000
_cell.length_b   1.000
_cell.length_c   1.000
_cell.angle_alpha   90.00
_cell.angle_beta   90.00
_cell.angle_gamma   90.00
#
_symmetry.space_group_name_H-M   'P 1'
#
loop_
_entity.id
_entity.type
_entity.pdbx_description
1 polymer ?
#
loop_
_entity_poly.entity_id
_entity_poly.type
_entity_poly.pdbx_seq_one_letter_code
_entity_poly.pdbx_strand_id
1 'polypeptide(L)'
;MRTNDRTRSGFAGHRQLPFCRIGFHRAKGQALILACICMLVFCIGVLVLFNTGQVVNKKVQLNNTADAAAYSAAVQQARAYNMVAYLNRAQVANEVAVAQMVSLHSYMNYVITGARNAKDVVQVIAIIADITIVGAEIGAALQEAVTALNEVKSVLQSTRDAMQPALSGLISVLSGANVAYSGASEFLLAEQAVEIPLVVNSVIKANTTGASGSNDKPASLSAKSLVLLESQMLSARSFVRRYRVPNSTSTRQPRRTADADRFENVVMEARDGFSKDRSHSMFFLHRQGGTDLVGYNRWVAVDTMNLYFHIPFVIKKNVPIAWGGAAAIKYGMSTDFRRLAQPGINGGRGWKAPYPSDHATYKPYGDALNASKSRAGATAQMVLKSPATPKASAAILRGYNGLQSYNDVANDTSRQYASRTYDNDNVDLKVGPYFTVLVEQGMADVDTSSNTHMGGPGDGSFVDISAPDKAQNNKMTALSSAQVFFSRPHELFPRTSDDNYRELGSLFSPYWQARLVDTPAIARTEVFGADMIP
;
A
#
# COMPACT_ATOMS: atom_id res chain seq x y z
N MET A 1 48.60 -39.17 73.34
CA MET A 1 47.80 -39.11 74.58
C MET A 1 46.93 -40.36 74.61
N ARG A 2 46.92 -41.14 75.70
CA ARG A 2 46.02 -42.27 76.08
C ARG A 2 45.16 -42.96 75.00
N THR A 3 45.03 -44.28 74.84
CA THR A 3 45.61 -45.55 75.36
C THR A 3 44.55 -46.64 75.08
N ASN A 4 44.94 -47.82 74.58
CA ASN A 4 44.40 -49.15 74.93
C ASN A 4 42.90 -49.45 74.58
N ASP A 5 42.34 -50.66 74.54
CA ASP A 5 42.72 -52.09 74.72
C ASP A 5 41.60 -52.96 74.02
N ARG A 6 41.59 -54.29 73.85
CA ARG A 6 42.47 -55.40 74.27
C ARG A 6 42.36 -56.64 73.34
N THR A 7 43.44 -57.42 73.28
CA THR A 7 43.63 -58.85 72.93
C THR A 7 42.45 -59.87 72.97
N ARG A 8 42.44 -60.85 72.03
CA ARG A 8 42.50 -62.34 72.21
C ARG A 8 42.02 -63.05 70.91
N SER A 9 42.80 -63.83 70.16
CA SER A 9 43.53 -65.10 70.41
C SER A 9 42.72 -66.38 70.10
N GLY A 10 43.13 -67.12 69.06
CA GLY A 10 42.66 -68.47 68.70
C GLY A 10 43.40 -68.96 67.44
N PHE A 11 44.61 -69.53 67.58
CA PHE A 11 44.94 -70.97 67.69
C PHE A 11 44.79 -71.81 66.40
N ALA A 12 45.94 -72.37 65.98
CA ALA A 12 46.16 -73.58 65.19
C ALA A 12 45.55 -73.78 63.79
N GLY A 13 46.44 -74.02 62.82
CA GLY A 13 46.40 -75.29 62.05
C GLY A 13 46.06 -75.23 60.56
N HIS A 14 47.09 -75.49 59.73
CA HIS A 14 47.01 -75.99 58.33
C HIS A 14 46.02 -75.34 57.34
N ARG A 15 46.58 -74.74 56.27
CA ARG A 15 46.65 -75.39 54.94
C ARG A 15 47.51 -74.58 53.95
N GLN A 16 48.05 -75.28 52.96
CA GLN A 16 48.81 -74.70 51.86
C GLN A 16 47.87 -73.84 50.99
N LEU A 17 48.27 -72.60 50.68
CA LEU A 17 47.72 -71.84 49.56
C LEU A 17 48.66 -72.06 48.36
N PRO A 18 48.20 -72.69 47.27
CA PRO A 18 49.01 -72.86 46.08
C PRO A 18 49.19 -71.49 45.39
N PHE A 19 50.38 -71.26 44.83
CA PHE A 19 50.56 -70.21 43.82
C PHE A 19 49.60 -70.47 42.66
N CYS A 20 48.50 -69.72 42.61
CA CYS A 20 47.60 -69.74 41.47
C CYS A 20 48.30 -69.06 40.29
N ARG A 21 49.08 -69.83 39.53
CA ARG A 21 49.42 -69.47 38.15
C ARG A 21 48.11 -69.25 37.43
N ILE A 22 47.78 -67.99 37.16
CA ILE A 22 46.68 -67.64 36.25
C ILE A 22 47.09 -68.18 34.88
N GLY A 23 46.58 -69.37 34.56
CA GLY A 23 46.72 -69.93 33.24
C GLY A 23 45.98 -69.03 32.26
N PHE A 24 46.72 -68.37 31.38
CA PHE A 24 46.14 -67.85 30.15
C PHE A 24 45.57 -69.04 29.37
N HIS A 25 44.29 -69.34 29.60
CA HIS A 25 43.53 -70.17 28.69
C HIS A 25 43.63 -69.53 27.32
N ARG A 26 44.33 -70.20 26.39
CA ARG A 26 44.33 -69.82 24.98
C ARG A 26 42.89 -69.80 24.51
N ALA A 27 42.30 -68.60 24.40
CA ALA A 27 41.03 -68.41 23.74
C ALA A 27 41.19 -68.93 22.31
N LYS A 28 40.53 -70.05 22.00
CA LYS A 28 40.50 -70.60 20.64
C LYS A 28 39.92 -69.52 19.72
N GLY A 29 40.49 -69.36 18.52
CA GLY A 29 40.26 -68.20 17.63
C GLY A 29 38.83 -67.91 17.17
N GLN A 30 37.82 -68.68 17.61
CA GLN A 30 36.41 -68.42 17.33
C GLN A 30 35.92 -67.09 17.92
N ALA A 31 36.40 -66.68 19.10
CA ALA A 31 36.03 -65.39 19.69
C ALA A 31 36.56 -64.20 18.85
N LEU A 32 37.74 -64.35 18.24
CA LEU A 32 38.31 -63.37 17.32
C LEU A 32 37.44 -63.24 16.06
N ILE A 33 37.04 -64.37 15.45
CA ILE A 33 36.18 -64.40 14.26
C ILE A 33 34.85 -63.69 14.54
N LEU A 34 34.22 -63.99 15.68
CA LEU A 34 32.93 -63.40 16.06
C LEU A 34 33.06 -61.89 16.35
N ALA A 35 34.16 -61.45 16.98
CA ALA A 35 34.47 -60.04 17.17
C ALA A 35 34.71 -59.30 15.85
N CYS A 36 35.46 -59.88 14.90
CA CYS A 36 35.67 -59.32 13.57
C CYS A 36 34.36 -59.19 12.78
N ILE A 37 33.47 -60.19 12.86
CA ILE A 37 32.14 -60.13 12.21
C ILE A 37 31.28 -59.03 12.85
N CYS A 38 31.23 -58.93 14.18
CA CYS A 38 30.51 -57.85 14.86
C CYS A 38 31.06 -56.46 14.51
N MET A 39 32.38 -56.32 14.43
CA MET A 39 33.01 -55.05 14.06
C MET A 39 32.74 -54.69 12.58
N LEU A 40 32.74 -55.66 11.68
CA LEU A 40 32.37 -55.46 10.27
C LEU A 40 30.91 -55.03 10.13
N VAL A 41 29.98 -55.68 10.85
CA VAL A 41 28.56 -55.28 10.90
C VAL A 41 28.40 -53.88 11.50
N PHE A 42 29.15 -53.53 12.54
CA PHE A 42 29.15 -52.19 13.12
C PHE A 42 29.64 -51.12 12.12
N CYS A 43 30.75 -51.37 11.41
CA CYS A 43 31.26 -50.46 10.39
C CYS A 43 30.25 -50.25 9.25
N ILE A 44 29.59 -51.31 8.76
CA ILE A 44 28.52 -51.21 7.75
C ILE A 44 27.34 -50.39 8.31
N GLY A 45 26.94 -50.63 9.56
CA GLY A 45 25.89 -49.86 10.23
C GLY A 45 26.19 -48.36 10.32
N VAL A 46 27.44 -47.99 10.64
CA VAL A 46 27.89 -46.60 10.67
C VAL A 46 27.89 -45.97 9.26
N LEU A 47 28.29 -46.70 8.22
CA LEU A 47 28.23 -46.20 6.83
C LEU A 47 26.79 -45.95 6.37
N VAL A 48 25.87 -46.89 6.63
CA VAL A 48 24.44 -46.73 6.32
C VAL A 48 23.84 -45.57 7.09
N LEU A 49 24.21 -45.38 8.37
CA LEU A 49 23.75 -44.25 9.18
C LEU A 49 24.29 -42.92 8.65
N PHE A 50 25.56 -42.86 8.24
CA PHE A 50 26.15 -41.66 7.63
C PHE A 50 25.45 -41.28 6.33
N ASN A 51 25.21 -42.24 5.44
CA ASN A 51 24.48 -42.02 4.18
C ASN A 51 23.06 -41.51 4.43
N THR A 52 22.34 -42.17 5.33
CA THR A 52 20.99 -41.74 5.75
C THR A 52 21.04 -40.31 6.31
N GLY A 53 22.06 -39.98 7.12
CA GLY A 53 22.29 -38.64 7.65
C GLY A 53 22.54 -37.60 6.56
N GLN A 54 23.37 -37.90 5.55
CA GLN A 54 23.61 -36.99 4.42
C GLN A 54 22.33 -36.76 3.60
N VAL A 55 21.60 -37.83 3.25
CA VAL A 55 20.33 -37.74 2.51
C VAL A 55 19.30 -36.91 3.28
N VAL A 56 19.17 -37.09 4.59
CA VAL A 56 18.28 -36.30 5.45
C VAL A 56 18.73 -34.83 5.52
N ASN A 57 20.02 -34.57 5.73
CA ASN A 57 20.56 -33.20 5.76
C ASN A 57 20.31 -32.45 4.45
N LYS A 58 20.54 -33.11 3.30
CA LYS A 58 20.28 -32.55 1.96
C LYS A 58 18.79 -32.32 1.72
N LYS A 59 17.92 -33.22 2.21
CA LYS A 59 16.46 -33.03 2.15
C LYS A 59 16.00 -31.84 2.98
N VAL A 60 16.57 -31.63 4.18
CA VAL A 60 16.31 -30.45 5.01
C VAL A 60 16.82 -29.18 4.31
N GLN A 61 18.02 -29.18 3.73
CA GLN A 61 18.55 -28.07 2.95
C GLN A 61 17.63 -27.70 1.77
N LEU A 62 17.13 -28.69 1.02
CA LEU A 62 16.21 -28.46 -0.10
C LEU A 62 14.83 -27.95 0.33
N ASN A 63 14.28 -28.45 1.44
CA ASN A 63 13.03 -27.93 2.00
C ASN A 63 13.20 -26.45 2.41
N ASN A 64 14.24 -26.13 3.20
CA ASN A 64 14.55 -24.74 3.58
C ASN A 64 14.80 -23.85 2.36
N THR A 65 15.39 -24.40 1.29
CA THR A 65 15.60 -23.68 0.02
C THR A 65 14.28 -23.39 -0.69
N ALA A 66 13.37 -24.37 -0.76
CA ALA A 66 12.04 -24.19 -1.35
C ALA A 66 11.23 -23.15 -0.58
N ASP A 67 11.25 -23.21 0.76
CA ASP A 67 10.63 -22.22 1.64
C ASP A 67 11.20 -20.81 1.41
N ALA A 68 12.53 -20.67 1.42
CA ALA A 68 13.18 -19.38 1.18
C ALA A 68 12.85 -18.81 -0.22
N ALA A 69 12.78 -19.67 -1.25
CA ALA A 69 12.48 -19.27 -2.61
C ALA A 69 11.01 -18.87 -2.80
N ALA A 70 10.06 -19.66 -2.29
CA ALA A 70 8.63 -19.33 -2.32
C ALA A 70 8.34 -18.07 -1.51
N TYR A 71 8.89 -17.96 -0.30
CA TYR A 71 8.79 -16.76 0.53
C TYR A 71 9.34 -15.52 -0.18
N SER A 72 10.49 -15.63 -0.85
CA SER A 72 11.08 -14.52 -1.61
C SER A 72 10.22 -14.05 -2.78
N ALA A 73 9.54 -14.96 -3.49
CA ALA A 73 8.54 -14.61 -4.50
C ALA A 73 7.38 -13.79 -3.90
N ALA A 74 6.81 -14.25 -2.78
CA ALA A 74 5.74 -13.55 -2.08
C ALA A 74 6.21 -12.19 -1.50
N VAL A 75 7.44 -12.09 -1.00
CA VAL A 75 8.02 -10.82 -0.50
C VAL A 75 8.14 -9.80 -1.63
N GLN A 76 8.64 -10.19 -2.81
CA GLN A 76 8.72 -9.27 -3.95
C GLN A 76 7.33 -8.85 -4.44
N GLN A 77 6.36 -9.77 -4.43
CA GLN A 77 4.97 -9.45 -4.75
C GLN A 77 4.36 -8.43 -3.78
N ALA A 78 4.53 -8.65 -2.46
CA ALA A 78 4.07 -7.76 -1.41
C ALA A 78 4.77 -6.39 -1.46
N ARG A 79 6.08 -6.37 -1.77
CA ARG A 79 6.87 -5.14 -1.92
C ARG A 79 6.32 -4.24 -3.01
N ALA A 80 5.99 -4.76 -4.20
CA ALA A 80 5.43 -3.92 -5.25
C ALA A 80 4.00 -3.46 -4.92
N TYR A 81 3.17 -4.29 -4.27
CA TYR A 81 1.85 -3.85 -3.77
C TYR A 81 1.99 -2.67 -2.79
N ASN A 82 2.95 -2.74 -1.86
CA ASN A 82 3.27 -1.62 -0.97
C ASN A 82 3.79 -0.39 -1.73
N MET A 83 4.64 -0.56 -2.74
CA MET A 83 5.13 0.55 -3.57
C MET A 83 3.98 1.21 -4.36
N VAL A 84 3.08 0.43 -4.96
CA VAL A 84 1.87 0.96 -5.63
C VAL A 84 0.97 1.69 -4.62
N ALA A 85 0.87 1.21 -3.38
CA ALA A 85 0.15 1.94 -2.32
C ALA A 85 0.77 3.30 -1.97
N TYR A 86 2.11 3.40 -1.95
CA TYR A 86 2.78 4.70 -1.82
C TYR A 86 2.56 5.61 -3.04
N LEU A 87 2.62 5.08 -4.26
CA LEU A 87 2.36 5.85 -5.50
C LEU A 87 0.92 6.35 -5.59
N ASN A 88 -0.07 5.57 -5.14
CA ASN A 88 -1.47 5.99 -5.05
C ASN A 88 -1.65 7.06 -3.97
N ARG A 89 -1.03 6.92 -2.79
CA ARG A 89 -1.03 7.97 -1.75
C ARG A 89 -0.36 9.26 -2.20
N ALA A 90 0.74 9.17 -2.96
CA ALA A 90 1.42 10.33 -3.52
C ALA A 90 0.53 11.08 -4.53
N GLN A 91 -0.23 10.36 -5.36
CA GLN A 91 -1.25 10.98 -6.21
C GLN A 91 -2.31 11.71 -5.39
N VAL A 92 -2.86 11.11 -4.34
CA VAL A 92 -3.84 11.77 -3.44
C VAL A 92 -3.27 13.04 -2.81
N ALA A 93 -2.03 12.99 -2.28
CA ALA A 93 -1.37 14.15 -1.68
C ALA A 93 -1.18 15.29 -2.68
N ASN A 94 -0.77 14.98 -3.92
CA ASN A 94 -0.65 15.95 -5.00
C ASN A 94 -2.00 16.57 -5.36
N GLU A 95 -3.08 15.79 -5.44
CA GLU A 95 -4.44 16.31 -5.69
C GLU A 95 -4.93 17.23 -4.55
N VAL A 96 -4.65 16.89 -3.29
CA VAL A 96 -4.96 17.76 -2.14
C VAL A 96 -4.17 19.07 -2.18
N ALA A 97 -2.89 19.03 -2.57
CA ALA A 97 -2.09 20.23 -2.77
C ALA A 97 -2.65 21.10 -3.92
N VAL A 98 -3.12 20.50 -5.03
CA VAL A 98 -3.82 21.23 -6.09
C VAL A 98 -5.12 21.85 -5.57
N ALA A 99 -5.91 21.13 -4.79
CA ALA A 99 -7.12 21.67 -4.16
C ALA A 99 -6.78 22.87 -3.25
N GLN A 100 -5.73 22.79 -2.43
CA GLN A 100 -5.27 23.89 -1.57
C GLN A 100 -4.84 25.12 -2.36
N MET A 101 -4.04 24.93 -3.42
CA MET A 101 -3.62 26.02 -4.32
C MET A 101 -4.81 26.71 -4.99
N VAL A 102 -5.80 25.95 -5.44
CA VAL A 102 -7.04 26.48 -6.04
C VAL A 102 -7.91 27.19 -4.98
N SER A 103 -8.02 26.64 -3.77
CA SER A 103 -8.70 27.27 -2.61
C SER A 103 -8.09 28.63 -2.28
N LEU A 104 -6.77 28.70 -2.13
CA LEU A 104 -6.04 29.92 -1.78
C LEU A 104 -6.18 30.98 -2.89
N HIS A 105 -6.10 30.57 -4.16
CA HIS A 105 -6.23 31.49 -5.29
C HIS A 105 -7.66 32.06 -5.45
N SER A 106 -8.68 31.24 -5.19
CA SER A 106 -10.08 31.70 -5.12
C SER A 106 -10.29 32.68 -3.97
N TYR A 107 -9.76 32.36 -2.79
CA TYR A 107 -9.82 33.25 -1.63
C TYR A 107 -9.10 34.59 -1.89
N MET A 108 -7.93 34.57 -2.54
CA MET A 108 -7.22 35.78 -2.95
C MET A 108 -8.06 36.66 -3.90
N ASN A 109 -8.66 36.06 -4.93
CA ASN A 109 -9.59 36.78 -5.83
C ASN A 109 -10.80 37.35 -5.09
N TYR A 110 -11.31 36.62 -4.10
CA TYR A 110 -12.40 37.06 -3.24
C TYR A 110 -12.00 38.30 -2.40
N VAL A 111 -10.83 38.30 -1.76
CA VAL A 111 -10.34 39.45 -0.98
C VAL A 111 -10.10 40.66 -1.89
N ILE A 112 -9.50 40.49 -3.07
CA ILE A 112 -9.28 41.57 -4.06
C ILE A 112 -10.61 42.23 -4.46
N THR A 113 -11.66 41.44 -4.70
CA THR A 113 -12.99 41.95 -5.03
C THR A 113 -13.64 42.63 -3.82
N GLY A 114 -13.52 42.09 -2.61
CA GLY A 114 -14.00 42.73 -1.39
C GLY A 114 -13.35 44.09 -1.15
N ALA A 115 -12.03 44.19 -1.27
CA ALA A 115 -11.30 45.46 -1.17
C ALA A 115 -11.72 46.46 -2.26
N ARG A 116 -12.01 46.00 -3.49
CA ARG A 116 -12.53 46.84 -4.57
C ARG A 116 -13.91 47.42 -4.27
N ASN A 117 -14.79 46.63 -3.67
CA ASN A 117 -16.17 47.01 -3.37
C ASN A 117 -16.32 47.69 -1.99
N ALA A 118 -15.22 47.83 -1.23
CA ALA A 118 -15.22 48.34 0.14
C ALA A 118 -15.91 49.71 0.27
N LYS A 119 -15.70 50.62 -0.69
CA LYS A 119 -16.34 51.94 -0.71
C LYS A 119 -17.87 51.85 -0.73
N ASP A 120 -18.42 51.02 -1.62
CA ASP A 120 -19.87 50.87 -1.82
C ASP A 120 -20.50 50.16 -0.61
N VAL A 121 -19.79 49.19 -0.04
CA VAL A 121 -20.22 48.45 1.16
C VAL A 121 -20.18 49.32 2.41
N VAL A 122 -19.16 50.16 2.56
CA VAL A 122 -19.07 51.15 3.66
C VAL A 122 -20.22 52.14 3.60
N GLN A 123 -20.60 52.63 2.42
CA GLN A 123 -21.77 53.51 2.28
C GLN A 123 -23.07 52.82 2.72
N VAL A 124 -23.25 51.54 2.39
CA VAL A 124 -24.41 50.75 2.86
C VAL A 124 -24.37 50.54 4.38
N ILE A 125 -23.21 50.28 4.97
CA ILE A 125 -23.04 50.10 6.43
C ILE A 125 -23.30 51.43 7.15
N ALA A 126 -22.83 52.56 6.64
CA ALA A 126 -23.08 53.88 7.21
C ALA A 126 -24.59 54.20 7.27
N ILE A 127 -25.33 53.96 6.17
CA ILE A 127 -26.79 54.10 6.14
C ILE A 127 -27.48 53.21 7.20
N ILE A 128 -26.96 52.01 7.48
CA ILE A 128 -27.49 51.14 8.53
C ILE A 128 -27.14 51.69 9.92
N ALA A 129 -25.92 52.18 10.13
CA ALA A 129 -25.45 52.74 11.40
C ALA A 129 -26.23 54.01 11.81
N ASP A 130 -26.49 54.91 10.85
CA ASP A 130 -27.27 56.13 11.04
C ASP A 130 -28.71 55.85 11.48
N ILE A 131 -29.32 54.78 10.95
CA ILE A 131 -30.66 54.31 11.36
C ILE A 131 -30.66 53.75 12.80
N THR A 132 -29.49 53.36 13.34
CA THR A 132 -29.35 52.69 14.65
C THR A 132 -28.75 53.55 15.77
N ILE A 133 -28.75 54.88 15.62
CA ILE A 133 -28.34 55.85 16.65
C ILE A 133 -26.84 55.78 17.02
N VAL A 134 -25.94 55.59 16.03
CA VAL A 134 -24.47 55.69 16.22
C VAL A 134 -23.81 56.44 15.06
N GLY A 135 -24.28 57.66 14.77
CA GLY A 135 -24.14 58.33 13.47
C GLY A 135 -23.18 59.53 13.39
N ALA A 136 -21.90 59.38 13.73
CA ALA A 136 -20.87 60.38 13.36
C ALA A 136 -19.45 59.79 13.27
N GLU A 137 -18.91 59.32 14.40
CA GLU A 137 -17.50 58.89 14.52
C GLU A 137 -17.17 57.67 13.65
N ILE A 138 -18.14 56.77 13.47
CA ILE A 138 -18.05 55.59 12.60
C ILE A 138 -17.80 55.99 11.14
N GLY A 139 -18.34 57.11 10.66
CA GLY A 139 -18.21 57.54 9.27
C GLY A 139 -16.76 57.87 8.86
N ALA A 140 -16.02 58.55 9.74
CA ALA A 140 -14.62 58.91 9.50
C ALA A 140 -13.70 57.66 9.52
N ALA A 141 -13.83 56.83 10.54
CA ALA A 141 -13.05 55.59 10.68
C ALA A 141 -13.28 54.62 9.50
N LEU A 142 -14.51 54.54 8.98
CA LEU A 142 -14.81 53.72 7.80
C LEU A 142 -14.19 54.30 6.51
N GLN A 143 -14.08 55.63 6.35
CA GLN A 143 -13.43 56.24 5.18
C GLN A 143 -11.90 56.07 5.21
N GLU A 144 -11.29 56.15 6.38
CA GLU A 144 -9.87 55.82 6.59
C GLU A 144 -9.60 54.35 6.23
N ALA A 145 -10.44 53.42 6.72
CA ALA A 145 -10.36 52.01 6.37
C ALA A 145 -10.51 51.74 4.87
N VAL A 146 -11.41 52.44 4.16
CA VAL A 146 -11.53 52.35 2.69
C VAL A 146 -10.27 52.84 1.97
N THR A 147 -9.61 53.86 2.51
CA THR A 147 -8.37 54.41 1.92
C THR A 147 -7.24 53.39 2.03
N ALA A 148 -7.00 52.83 3.22
CA ALA A 148 -6.04 51.75 3.43
C ALA A 148 -6.34 50.50 2.57
N LEU A 149 -7.60 50.12 2.43
CA LEU A 149 -8.01 48.97 1.59
C LEU A 149 -7.71 49.18 0.09
N ASN A 150 -7.68 50.42 -0.41
CA ASN A 150 -7.33 50.69 -1.81
C ASN A 150 -5.84 50.49 -2.09
N GLU A 151 -4.97 50.81 -1.13
CA GLU A 151 -3.53 50.53 -1.24
C GLU A 151 -3.28 49.02 -1.19
N VAL A 152 -3.85 48.33 -0.20
CA VAL A 152 -3.79 46.87 -0.03
C VAL A 152 -4.27 46.15 -1.29
N LYS A 153 -5.33 46.61 -1.94
CA LYS A 153 -5.85 46.03 -3.20
C LYS A 153 -4.80 45.99 -4.32
N SER A 154 -3.98 47.02 -4.49
CA SER A 154 -2.97 47.05 -5.56
C SER A 154 -1.85 46.04 -5.30
N VAL A 155 -1.40 45.95 -4.04
CA VAL A 155 -0.46 44.93 -3.57
C VAL A 155 -1.02 43.53 -3.78
N LEU A 156 -2.24 43.24 -3.33
CA LEU A 156 -2.87 41.92 -3.49
C LEU A 156 -3.04 41.52 -4.97
N GLN A 157 -3.38 42.47 -5.85
CA GLN A 157 -3.45 42.20 -7.29
C GLN A 157 -2.07 41.84 -7.87
N SER A 158 -1.02 42.59 -7.51
CA SER A 158 0.36 42.31 -7.90
C SER A 158 0.83 40.94 -7.38
N THR A 159 0.61 40.64 -6.09
CA THR A 159 0.93 39.34 -5.47
C THR A 159 0.21 38.20 -6.17
N ARG A 160 -1.09 38.34 -6.47
CA ARG A 160 -1.84 37.32 -7.22
C ARG A 160 -1.27 37.12 -8.62
N ASP A 161 -0.99 38.20 -9.35
CA ASP A 161 -0.55 38.12 -10.75
C ASP A 161 0.87 37.52 -10.86
N ALA A 162 1.72 37.69 -9.83
CA ALA A 162 2.97 36.95 -9.67
C ALA A 162 2.76 35.48 -9.23
N MET A 163 1.77 35.22 -8.36
CA MET A 163 1.47 33.88 -7.83
C MET A 163 0.79 32.97 -8.86
N GLN A 164 -0.06 33.50 -9.76
CA GLN A 164 -0.79 32.72 -10.77
C GLN A 164 0.12 31.85 -11.67
N PRO A 165 1.21 32.36 -12.28
CA PRO A 165 2.13 31.52 -13.06
C PRO A 165 2.91 30.55 -12.18
N ALA A 166 3.30 30.93 -10.96
CA ALA A 166 4.00 30.04 -10.03
C ALA A 166 3.13 28.84 -9.61
N LEU A 167 1.88 29.08 -9.21
CA LEU A 167 0.92 28.02 -8.91
C LEU A 167 0.61 27.17 -10.15
N SER A 168 0.47 27.75 -11.34
CA SER A 168 0.29 26.98 -12.58
C SER A 168 1.49 26.09 -12.88
N GLY A 169 2.72 26.57 -12.65
CA GLY A 169 3.95 25.79 -12.76
C GLY A 169 3.98 24.62 -11.77
N LEU A 170 3.70 24.87 -10.49
CA LEU A 170 3.63 23.84 -9.45
C LEU A 170 2.54 22.80 -9.75
N ILE A 171 1.33 23.22 -10.15
CA ILE A 171 0.24 22.33 -10.58
C ILE A 171 0.66 21.49 -11.78
N SER A 172 1.40 22.06 -12.74
CA SER A 172 1.95 21.32 -13.88
C SER A 172 2.93 20.22 -13.43
N VAL A 173 3.82 20.53 -12.48
CA VAL A 173 4.79 19.58 -11.93
C VAL A 173 4.09 18.46 -11.15
N LEU A 174 3.20 18.80 -10.20
CA LEU A 174 2.48 17.80 -9.40
C LEU A 174 1.59 16.91 -10.29
N SER A 175 0.91 17.49 -11.29
CA SER A 175 0.06 16.72 -12.18
C SER A 175 0.85 15.89 -13.19
N GLY A 176 2.04 16.36 -13.61
CA GLY A 176 3.01 15.55 -14.37
C GLY A 176 3.56 14.38 -13.54
N ALA A 177 3.85 14.60 -12.25
CA ALA A 177 4.22 13.55 -11.32
C ALA A 177 3.10 12.52 -11.15
N ASN A 178 1.82 12.94 -11.08
CA ASN A 178 0.68 12.02 -11.04
C ASN A 178 0.60 11.12 -12.29
N VAL A 179 0.90 11.65 -13.49
CA VAL A 179 1.01 10.84 -14.72
C VAL A 179 2.16 9.83 -14.61
N ALA A 180 3.32 10.25 -14.10
CA ALA A 180 4.46 9.37 -13.89
C ALA A 180 4.18 8.26 -12.86
N TYR A 181 3.52 8.57 -11.73
CA TYR A 181 3.13 7.59 -10.71
C TYR A 181 2.08 6.61 -11.22
N SER A 182 1.12 7.09 -12.02
CA SER A 182 0.13 6.25 -12.71
C SER A 182 0.79 5.26 -13.69
N GLY A 183 1.82 5.69 -14.43
CA GLY A 183 2.60 4.81 -15.32
C GLY A 183 3.53 3.85 -14.56
N ALA A 184 4.26 4.35 -13.56
CA ALA A 184 5.16 3.55 -12.74
C ALA A 184 4.41 2.42 -11.99
N SER A 185 3.22 2.70 -11.46
CA SER A 185 2.39 1.67 -10.82
C SER A 185 1.92 0.57 -11.77
N GLU A 186 1.74 0.87 -13.07
CA GLU A 186 1.41 -0.10 -14.12
C GLU A 186 2.63 -0.93 -14.52
N PHE A 187 3.78 -0.27 -14.68
CA PHE A 187 5.05 -0.93 -14.98
C PHE A 187 5.49 -1.89 -13.88
N LEU A 188 5.46 -1.47 -12.60
CA LEU A 188 5.85 -2.30 -11.45
C LEU A 188 5.05 -3.60 -11.35
N LEU A 189 3.75 -3.58 -11.68
CA LEU A 189 2.91 -4.79 -11.68
C LEU A 189 3.08 -5.65 -12.94
N ALA A 190 3.54 -5.05 -14.04
CA ALA A 190 3.87 -5.78 -15.25
C ALA A 190 5.22 -6.53 -15.11
N GLU A 191 6.24 -5.86 -14.55
CA GLU A 191 7.63 -6.34 -14.42
C GLU A 191 7.77 -7.59 -13.52
N GLN A 192 6.91 -7.74 -12.52
CA GLN A 192 6.86 -8.93 -11.65
C GLN A 192 6.78 -10.25 -12.41
N ALA A 193 6.22 -10.25 -13.62
CA ALA A 193 6.17 -11.41 -14.50
C ALA A 193 7.56 -11.95 -14.90
N VAL A 194 8.61 -11.12 -14.78
CA VAL A 194 10.00 -11.45 -15.13
C VAL A 194 10.89 -11.47 -13.89
N GLU A 195 10.68 -10.56 -12.93
CA GLU A 195 11.52 -10.48 -11.73
C GLU A 195 11.36 -11.71 -10.82
N ILE A 196 10.13 -12.19 -10.59
CA ILE A 196 9.86 -13.28 -9.63
C ILE A 196 10.63 -14.58 -9.97
N PRO A 197 10.59 -15.12 -11.20
CA PRO A 197 11.37 -16.30 -11.56
C PRO A 197 12.89 -16.12 -11.42
N LEU A 198 13.41 -14.91 -11.69
CA LEU A 198 14.84 -14.61 -11.55
C LEU A 198 15.27 -14.60 -10.08
N VAL A 199 14.46 -14.00 -9.20
CA VAL A 199 14.70 -13.98 -7.74
C VAL A 199 14.56 -15.39 -7.15
N VAL A 200 13.56 -16.16 -7.56
CA VAL A 200 13.41 -17.57 -7.15
C VAL A 200 14.66 -18.38 -7.54
N ASN A 201 15.12 -18.26 -8.78
CA ASN A 201 16.29 -19.00 -9.27
C ASN A 201 17.60 -18.56 -8.59
N SER A 202 17.76 -17.27 -8.26
CA SER A 202 18.95 -16.78 -7.55
C SER A 202 18.98 -17.24 -6.09
N VAL A 203 17.83 -17.24 -5.40
CA VAL A 203 17.69 -17.77 -4.03
C VAL A 203 17.93 -19.28 -3.97
N ILE A 204 17.40 -20.05 -4.94
CA ILE A 204 17.68 -21.49 -5.03
C ILE A 204 19.18 -21.74 -5.15
N LYS A 205 19.85 -21.05 -6.08
CA LYS A 205 21.31 -21.20 -6.28
C LYS A 205 22.09 -20.80 -5.03
N ALA A 206 21.81 -19.64 -4.44
CA ALA A 206 22.53 -19.15 -3.27
C ALA A 206 22.44 -20.08 -2.04
N ASN A 207 21.32 -20.79 -1.87
CA ASN A 207 21.12 -21.74 -0.77
C ASN A 207 21.63 -23.16 -1.05
N THR A 208 22.00 -23.49 -2.30
CA THR A 208 22.42 -24.83 -2.71
C THR A 208 23.81 -24.90 -3.37
N THR A 209 24.48 -23.77 -3.61
CA THR A 209 25.92 -23.77 -3.88
C THR A 209 26.66 -24.40 -2.70
N GLY A 210 27.31 -25.54 -2.93
CA GLY A 210 28.12 -26.21 -1.93
C GLY A 210 29.35 -25.41 -1.50
N ALA A 211 30.04 -25.90 -0.47
CA ALA A 211 31.28 -25.29 -0.01
C ALA A 211 32.37 -25.40 -1.09
N SER A 212 33.31 -24.43 -1.11
CA SER A 212 34.40 -24.43 -2.10
C SER A 212 35.21 -25.74 -2.04
N GLY A 213 35.00 -26.61 -3.03
CA GLY A 213 35.61 -27.95 -3.10
C GLY A 213 34.63 -29.14 -3.10
N SER A 214 33.32 -28.95 -2.90
CA SER A 214 32.31 -30.02 -3.05
C SER A 214 31.95 -30.30 -4.51
N ASN A 215 31.55 -31.53 -4.84
CA ASN A 215 31.01 -31.87 -6.17
C ASN A 215 29.53 -31.48 -6.34
N ASP A 216 28.86 -31.09 -5.25
CA ASP A 216 27.47 -30.62 -5.27
C ASP A 216 27.23 -29.54 -6.34
N LYS A 217 26.42 -29.85 -7.36
CA LYS A 217 25.90 -28.83 -8.27
C LYS A 217 24.71 -28.12 -7.60
N PRO A 218 24.55 -26.80 -7.80
CA PRO A 218 23.40 -26.08 -7.25
C PRO A 218 22.10 -26.67 -7.77
N ALA A 219 21.10 -26.72 -6.90
CA ALA A 219 19.76 -27.14 -7.27
C ALA A 219 19.14 -26.18 -8.30
N SER A 220 18.10 -26.64 -8.96
CA SER A 220 17.45 -25.93 -10.05
C SER A 220 15.95 -25.78 -9.82
N LEU A 221 15.38 -24.72 -10.40
CA LEU A 221 13.93 -24.57 -10.52
C LEU A 221 13.41 -25.63 -11.50
N SER A 222 12.45 -26.46 -11.06
CA SER A 222 11.81 -27.43 -11.96
C SER A 222 11.11 -26.73 -13.13
N ALA A 223 11.13 -27.34 -14.32
CA ALA A 223 10.32 -26.88 -15.45
C ALA A 223 8.82 -26.83 -15.09
N LYS A 224 8.33 -27.75 -14.24
CA LYS A 224 6.95 -27.72 -13.71
C LYS A 224 6.72 -26.49 -12.84
N SER A 225 7.72 -26.10 -12.03
CA SER A 225 7.63 -24.91 -11.19
C SER A 225 7.56 -23.62 -11.99
N LEU A 226 8.21 -23.56 -13.16
CA LEU A 226 8.18 -22.37 -14.01
C LEU A 226 6.78 -22.15 -14.59
N VAL A 227 6.13 -23.22 -15.07
CA VAL A 227 4.73 -23.19 -15.53
C VAL A 227 3.75 -22.85 -14.40
N LEU A 228 3.97 -23.43 -13.21
CA LEU A 228 3.16 -23.16 -12.02
C LEU A 228 3.30 -21.70 -11.53
N LEU A 229 4.52 -21.16 -11.53
CA LEU A 229 4.75 -19.75 -11.23
C LEU A 229 4.08 -18.85 -12.27
N GLU A 230 4.19 -19.16 -13.57
CA GLU A 230 3.51 -18.41 -14.63
C GLU A 230 1.99 -18.35 -14.44
N SER A 231 1.34 -19.49 -14.14
CA SER A 231 -0.11 -19.54 -13.89
C SER A 231 -0.49 -18.76 -12.62
N GLN A 232 0.30 -18.84 -11.56
CA GLN A 232 0.12 -18.08 -10.32
C GLN A 232 0.35 -16.57 -10.50
N MET A 233 1.27 -16.19 -11.38
CA MET A 233 1.56 -14.78 -11.71
C MET A 233 0.44 -14.18 -12.58
N LEU A 234 -0.23 -14.97 -13.43
CA LEU A 234 -1.49 -14.58 -14.07
C LEU A 234 -2.62 -14.40 -13.05
N SER A 235 -2.71 -15.27 -12.05
CA SER A 235 -3.65 -15.12 -10.92
C SER A 235 -3.37 -13.86 -10.10
N ALA A 236 -2.10 -13.57 -9.78
CA ALA A 236 -1.67 -12.35 -9.10
C ALA A 236 -1.97 -11.07 -9.91
N ARG A 237 -1.85 -11.13 -11.24
CA ARG A 237 -2.30 -10.07 -12.15
C ARG A 237 -3.83 -9.92 -12.19
N SER A 238 -4.61 -10.98 -11.99
CA SER A 238 -6.07 -10.88 -11.88
C SER A 238 -6.53 -10.25 -10.54
N PHE A 239 -5.71 -10.37 -9.49
CA PHE A 239 -6.02 -9.85 -8.16
C PHE A 239 -6.00 -8.31 -8.11
N VAL A 240 -5.16 -7.67 -8.95
CA VAL A 240 -5.04 -6.21 -9.07
C VAL A 240 -5.51 -5.73 -10.43
N ARG A 241 -6.45 -4.79 -10.45
CA ARG A 241 -6.99 -4.18 -11.65
C ARG A 241 -6.50 -2.75 -11.81
N ARG A 242 -6.30 -2.32 -13.06
CA ARG A 242 -6.13 -0.91 -13.42
C ARG A 242 -7.49 -0.24 -13.58
N TYR A 243 -7.79 0.67 -12.66
CA TYR A 243 -9.01 1.46 -12.60
C TYR A 243 -8.85 2.71 -13.47
N ARG A 244 -9.60 2.76 -14.58
CA ARG A 244 -9.48 3.81 -15.59
C ARG A 244 -10.34 5.03 -15.26
N VAL A 245 -9.69 6.19 -15.17
CA VAL A 245 -10.36 7.48 -14.90
C VAL A 245 -10.53 8.27 -16.21
N PRO A 246 -11.75 8.77 -16.55
CA PRO A 246 -11.96 9.57 -17.75
C PRO A 246 -11.20 10.90 -17.71
N ASN A 247 -10.24 11.07 -18.63
CA ASN A 247 -9.43 12.28 -18.78
C ASN A 247 -9.78 12.98 -20.11
N SER A 248 -10.35 14.18 -20.05
CA SER A 248 -10.81 14.93 -21.23
C SER A 248 -10.60 16.43 -21.04
N THR A 249 -10.40 17.17 -22.14
CA THR A 249 -10.42 18.65 -22.17
C THR A 249 -11.84 19.24 -22.22
N SER A 250 -12.88 18.39 -22.28
CA SER A 250 -14.28 18.80 -22.26
C SER A 250 -14.72 19.30 -20.87
N THR A 251 -15.53 20.35 -20.83
CA THR A 251 -16.19 20.81 -19.58
C THR A 251 -17.48 20.04 -19.27
N ARG A 252 -17.98 19.22 -20.21
CA ARG A 252 -19.16 18.37 -20.02
C ARG A 252 -18.87 17.32 -18.93
N GLN A 253 -19.89 16.93 -18.18
CA GLN A 253 -19.78 15.84 -17.21
C GLN A 253 -19.44 14.53 -17.94
N PRO A 254 -18.37 13.80 -17.56
CA PRO A 254 -18.06 12.50 -18.12
C PRO A 254 -19.10 11.46 -17.67
N ARG A 255 -19.14 10.31 -18.35
CA ARG A 255 -19.83 9.12 -17.83
C ARG A 255 -19.13 8.70 -16.54
N ARG A 256 -19.84 8.73 -15.41
CA ARG A 256 -19.30 8.24 -14.14
C ARG A 256 -19.16 6.72 -14.15
N THR A 257 -18.12 6.23 -13.49
CA THR A 257 -17.82 4.80 -13.32
C THR A 257 -17.50 4.56 -11.85
N ALA A 258 -17.89 3.40 -11.31
CA ALA A 258 -17.51 3.03 -9.94
C ALA A 258 -15.98 3.10 -9.73
N ASP A 259 -15.22 2.76 -10.78
CA ASP A 259 -13.78 2.86 -10.85
C ASP A 259 -13.24 4.27 -10.54
N ALA A 260 -13.77 5.29 -11.22
CA ALA A 260 -13.34 6.68 -11.05
C ALA A 260 -13.95 7.33 -9.80
N ASP A 261 -15.20 7.01 -9.50
CA ASP A 261 -15.92 7.49 -8.30
C ASP A 261 -15.19 7.10 -7.02
N ARG A 262 -14.61 5.90 -6.96
CA ARG A 262 -13.85 5.43 -5.80
C ARG A 262 -12.60 6.28 -5.53
N PHE A 263 -11.86 6.69 -6.57
CA PHE A 263 -10.68 7.53 -6.39
C PHE A 263 -11.04 8.99 -6.15
N GLU A 264 -12.06 9.52 -6.83
CA GLU A 264 -12.64 10.83 -6.51
C GLU A 264 -13.08 10.92 -5.05
N ASN A 265 -13.71 9.87 -4.51
CA ASN A 265 -14.10 9.83 -3.09
C ASN A 265 -12.91 9.86 -2.13
N VAL A 266 -11.84 9.09 -2.39
CA VAL A 266 -10.61 9.14 -1.57
C VAL A 266 -9.99 10.54 -1.60
N VAL A 267 -9.89 11.15 -2.78
CA VAL A 267 -9.31 12.48 -2.97
C VAL A 267 -10.17 13.58 -2.32
N MET A 268 -11.49 13.50 -2.46
CA MET A 268 -12.42 14.49 -1.90
C MET A 268 -12.56 14.38 -0.38
N GLU A 269 -12.34 13.20 0.20
CA GLU A 269 -12.24 12.97 1.64
C GLU A 269 -10.92 13.50 2.22
N ALA A 270 -9.79 13.25 1.53
CA ALA A 270 -8.46 13.63 2.00
C ALA A 270 -8.19 15.15 2.04
N ARG A 271 -9.10 15.98 1.50
CA ARG A 271 -9.02 17.44 1.56
C ARG A 271 -8.98 17.94 3.00
N ASP A 272 -8.15 18.94 3.25
CA ASP A 272 -8.17 19.71 4.50
C ASP A 272 -9.49 20.48 4.69
N GLY A 273 -9.76 20.91 5.93
CA GLY A 273 -10.99 21.64 6.27
C GLY A 273 -11.21 22.93 5.46
N PHE A 274 -10.15 23.69 5.18
CA PHE A 274 -10.25 24.93 4.39
C PHE A 274 -10.51 24.65 2.91
N SER A 275 -10.07 23.52 2.36
CA SER A 275 -10.44 23.10 1.00
C SER A 275 -11.85 22.50 0.94
N LYS A 276 -12.28 21.76 1.97
CA LYS A 276 -13.63 21.16 2.08
C LYS A 276 -14.74 22.22 2.16
N ASP A 277 -14.69 23.14 3.13
CA ASP A 277 -15.71 24.18 3.33
C ASP A 277 -15.12 25.45 3.98
N ARG A 278 -15.45 26.62 3.43
CA ARG A 278 -15.06 27.96 3.92
C ARG A 278 -16.27 28.81 4.28
N SER A 279 -17.45 28.18 4.39
CA SER A 279 -18.71 28.85 4.67
C SER A 279 -18.80 29.22 6.15
N HIS A 280 -19.10 30.50 6.42
CA HIS A 280 -19.26 31.01 7.77
C HIS A 280 -20.27 32.16 7.77
N SER A 281 -21.04 32.31 8.84
CA SER A 281 -22.03 33.37 8.96
C SER A 281 -21.89 34.07 10.30
N MET A 282 -21.79 35.40 10.27
CA MET A 282 -21.60 36.25 11.43
C MET A 282 -22.52 37.46 11.31
N PHE A 283 -23.51 37.57 12.20
CA PHE A 283 -24.57 38.59 12.15
C PHE A 283 -25.23 38.69 10.76
N PHE A 284 -25.07 39.84 10.08
CA PHE A 284 -25.58 40.11 8.74
C PHE A 284 -24.65 39.66 7.61
N LEU A 285 -23.43 39.18 7.91
CA LEU A 285 -22.47 38.70 6.92
C LEU A 285 -22.62 37.19 6.70
N HIS A 286 -22.88 36.78 5.47
CA HIS A 286 -22.92 35.37 5.06
C HIS A 286 -21.82 35.13 4.02
N ARG A 287 -20.77 34.40 4.42
CA ARG A 287 -19.74 33.86 3.53
C ARG A 287 -20.09 32.41 3.17
N GLN A 288 -19.90 32.06 1.90
CA GLN A 288 -20.00 30.70 1.40
C GLN A 288 -18.79 30.40 0.52
N GLY A 289 -18.26 29.18 0.59
CA GLY A 289 -17.21 28.77 -0.34
C GLY A 289 -16.69 27.37 -0.10
N GLY A 290 -16.04 26.82 -1.12
CA GLY A 290 -15.48 25.47 -1.09
C GLY A 290 -14.78 25.15 -2.41
N THR A 291 -14.04 24.03 -2.44
CA THR A 291 -13.20 23.66 -3.59
C THR A 291 -13.43 22.21 -3.97
N ASP A 292 -14.13 21.99 -5.09
CA ASP A 292 -14.54 20.66 -5.53
C ASP A 292 -13.81 20.22 -6.81
N LEU A 293 -13.53 18.93 -6.88
CA LEU A 293 -13.14 18.25 -8.11
C LEU A 293 -14.41 18.05 -8.95
N VAL A 294 -14.37 18.41 -10.24
CA VAL A 294 -15.56 18.39 -11.10
C VAL A 294 -15.30 17.52 -12.32
N GLY A 295 -15.98 16.38 -12.41
CA GLY A 295 -15.89 15.47 -13.55
C GLY A 295 -14.48 14.90 -13.75
N TYR A 296 -13.77 14.62 -12.64
CA TYR A 296 -12.40 14.09 -12.56
C TYR A 296 -11.30 14.93 -13.23
N ASN A 297 -11.61 16.01 -13.96
CA ASN A 297 -10.66 16.65 -14.89
C ASN A 297 -10.33 18.12 -14.57
N ARG A 298 -10.93 18.71 -13.54
CA ARG A 298 -10.67 20.07 -13.08
C ARG A 298 -11.00 20.24 -11.60
N TRP A 299 -10.15 20.98 -10.89
CA TRP A 299 -10.49 21.53 -9.59
C TRP A 299 -11.11 22.91 -9.77
N VAL A 300 -12.21 23.20 -9.07
CA VAL A 300 -12.85 24.53 -9.09
C VAL A 300 -13.14 24.97 -7.66
N ALA A 301 -12.75 26.19 -7.33
CA ALA A 301 -13.10 26.87 -6.10
C ALA A 301 -13.98 28.08 -6.38
N VAL A 302 -14.93 28.31 -5.47
CA VAL A 302 -15.79 29.49 -5.44
C VAL A 302 -15.84 30.00 -4.02
N ASP A 303 -15.69 31.30 -3.83
CA ASP A 303 -15.87 32.02 -2.57
C ASP A 303 -16.79 33.23 -2.80
N THR A 304 -17.80 33.41 -1.96
CA THR A 304 -18.74 34.54 -2.02
C THR A 304 -19.06 35.07 -0.63
N MET A 305 -19.37 36.37 -0.50
CA MET A 305 -19.88 36.98 0.71
C MET A 305 -20.94 38.03 0.41
N ASN A 306 -22.05 37.95 1.15
CA ASN A 306 -23.19 38.84 1.05
C ASN A 306 -23.49 39.48 2.41
N LEU A 307 -23.90 40.75 2.40
CA LEU A 307 -24.54 41.42 3.52
C LEU A 307 -26.06 41.23 3.39
N TYR A 308 -26.65 40.48 4.30
CA TYR A 308 -28.09 40.29 4.42
C TYR A 308 -28.61 41.09 5.62
N PHE A 309 -29.38 42.13 5.34
CA PHE A 309 -30.01 42.96 6.36
C PHE A 309 -31.52 42.95 6.20
N HIS A 310 -32.24 42.78 7.32
CA HIS A 310 -33.70 42.74 7.34
C HIS A 310 -34.25 43.42 8.58
N ILE A 311 -34.98 44.51 8.37
CA ILE A 311 -35.89 45.09 9.35
C ILE A 311 -37.31 44.66 8.97
N PRO A 312 -38.08 44.00 9.86
CA PRO A 312 -39.48 43.68 9.62
C PRO A 312 -40.28 44.91 9.17
N PHE A 313 -41.14 44.75 8.17
CA PHE A 313 -42.01 45.80 7.60
C PHE A 313 -41.32 47.03 6.97
N VAL A 314 -39.99 47.15 7.03
CA VAL A 314 -39.26 48.34 6.54
C VAL A 314 -38.37 48.01 5.34
N ILE A 315 -37.31 47.22 5.50
CA ILE A 315 -36.31 46.95 4.45
C ILE A 315 -35.85 45.48 4.48
N LYS A 316 -35.67 44.89 3.29
CA LYS A 316 -34.90 43.65 3.08
C LYS A 316 -33.85 43.90 1.99
N LYS A 317 -32.58 43.97 2.39
CA LYS A 317 -31.43 44.17 1.48
C LYS A 317 -30.54 42.94 1.49
N ASN A 318 -30.15 42.51 0.29
CA ASN A 318 -29.06 41.57 0.09
C ASN A 318 -28.03 42.26 -0.81
N VAL A 319 -26.85 42.56 -0.28
CA VAL A 319 -25.79 43.31 -0.98
C VAL A 319 -24.59 42.40 -1.18
N PRO A 320 -24.16 42.15 -2.43
CA PRO A 320 -22.96 41.37 -2.72
C PRO A 320 -21.72 42.17 -2.31
N ILE A 321 -20.95 41.68 -1.34
CA ILE A 321 -19.73 42.34 -0.87
C ILE A 321 -18.52 41.88 -1.68
N ALA A 322 -18.30 40.57 -1.72
CA ALA A 322 -17.06 40.00 -2.25
C ALA A 322 -17.36 38.68 -2.96
N TRP A 323 -16.59 38.40 -4.01
CA TRP A 323 -16.63 37.13 -4.71
C TRP A 323 -15.29 36.85 -5.40
N GLY A 324 -14.94 35.57 -5.45
CA GLY A 324 -13.72 35.08 -6.06
C GLY A 324 -13.94 33.65 -6.55
N GLY A 325 -13.25 33.31 -7.63
CA GLY A 325 -13.20 31.96 -8.14
C GLY A 325 -11.79 31.60 -8.59
N ALA A 326 -11.49 30.31 -8.60
CA ALA A 326 -10.30 29.78 -9.23
C ALA A 326 -10.60 28.41 -9.86
N ALA A 327 -9.90 28.05 -10.92
CA ALA A 327 -10.01 26.73 -11.52
C ALA A 327 -8.66 26.23 -12.02
N ALA A 328 -8.24 25.02 -11.62
CA ALA A 328 -7.10 24.33 -12.19
C ALA A 328 -7.58 23.41 -13.33
N ILE A 329 -7.07 23.66 -14.54
CA ILE A 329 -7.52 23.01 -15.77
C ILE A 329 -6.38 22.56 -16.68
N LYS A 330 -6.68 21.61 -17.56
CA LYS A 330 -5.78 21.14 -18.61
C LYS A 330 -5.59 22.19 -19.70
N TYR A 331 -4.43 22.18 -20.35
CA TYR A 331 -4.24 22.91 -21.59
C TYR A 331 -5.28 22.45 -22.64
N GLY A 332 -5.78 23.40 -23.43
CA GLY A 332 -6.87 23.15 -24.40
C GLY A 332 -8.30 23.11 -23.81
N MET A 333 -8.48 23.08 -22.48
CA MET A 333 -9.80 23.23 -21.87
C MET A 333 -10.28 24.70 -21.94
N SER A 334 -11.60 24.89 -22.08
CA SER A 334 -12.25 26.22 -22.08
C SER A 334 -11.97 26.99 -20.79
N THR A 335 -11.72 28.29 -20.91
CA THR A 335 -11.52 29.21 -19.77
C THR A 335 -12.79 29.95 -19.35
N ASP A 336 -13.95 29.64 -19.94
CA ASP A 336 -15.24 30.18 -19.50
C ASP A 336 -15.58 29.61 -18.12
N PHE A 337 -15.37 30.42 -17.09
CA PHE A 337 -15.53 30.01 -15.70
C PHE A 337 -16.94 29.50 -15.38
N ARG A 338 -17.98 29.98 -16.08
CA ARG A 338 -19.33 29.44 -15.91
C ARG A 338 -19.40 27.97 -16.32
N ARG A 339 -18.76 27.59 -17.44
CA ARG A 339 -18.70 26.20 -17.93
C ARG A 339 -17.82 25.30 -17.07
N LEU A 340 -16.81 25.87 -16.40
CA LEU A 340 -15.98 25.14 -15.46
C LEU A 340 -16.75 24.85 -14.16
N ALA A 341 -17.37 25.88 -13.58
CA ALA A 341 -18.01 25.81 -12.27
C ALA A 341 -19.41 25.16 -12.29
N GLN A 342 -20.22 25.37 -13.33
CA GLN A 342 -21.56 24.77 -13.44
C GLN A 342 -21.54 23.44 -14.21
N PRO A 343 -22.35 22.44 -13.82
CA PRO A 343 -23.27 22.43 -12.67
C PRO A 343 -22.60 22.20 -11.31
N GLY A 344 -21.29 21.93 -11.28
CA GLY A 344 -20.54 21.51 -10.08
C GLY A 344 -20.38 19.99 -9.99
N ILE A 345 -19.77 19.50 -8.90
CA ILE A 345 -19.59 18.06 -8.67
C ILE A 345 -20.93 17.32 -8.68
N ASN A 346 -20.93 16.09 -9.19
CA ASN A 346 -22.11 15.19 -9.25
C ASN A 346 -23.35 15.80 -9.92
N GLY A 347 -23.14 16.67 -10.93
CA GLY A 347 -24.24 17.35 -11.61
C GLY A 347 -24.92 18.42 -10.75
N GLY A 348 -24.22 18.99 -9.77
CA GLY A 348 -24.75 19.99 -8.84
C GLY A 348 -25.42 19.41 -7.59
N ARG A 349 -25.38 18.08 -7.39
CA ARG A 349 -25.87 17.42 -6.16
C ARG A 349 -24.93 17.58 -4.97
N GLY A 350 -23.70 18.02 -5.20
CA GLY A 350 -22.66 18.06 -4.16
C GLY A 350 -22.00 16.70 -3.97
N TRP A 351 -21.18 16.59 -2.93
CA TRP A 351 -20.47 15.37 -2.56
C TRP A 351 -20.94 14.89 -1.20
N LYS A 352 -21.36 13.62 -1.13
CA LYS A 352 -21.69 12.94 0.11
C LYS A 352 -20.50 12.03 0.44
N ALA A 353 -19.88 12.27 1.59
CA ALA A 353 -18.80 11.42 2.07
C ALA A 353 -19.33 9.98 2.28
N PRO A 354 -18.68 8.95 1.69
CA PRO A 354 -19.14 7.56 1.76
C PRO A 354 -18.53 6.79 2.95
N TYR A 355 -17.72 7.44 3.79
CA TYR A 355 -16.91 6.80 4.82
C TYR A 355 -17.54 6.97 6.21
N PRO A 356 -17.49 5.96 7.11
CA PRO A 356 -18.10 6.08 8.44
C PRO A 356 -17.58 7.26 9.30
N SER A 357 -16.35 7.72 9.03
CA SER A 357 -15.71 8.85 9.71
C SER A 357 -16.32 10.21 9.39
N ASP A 358 -16.99 10.36 8.25
CA ASP A 358 -17.61 11.61 7.80
C ASP A 358 -18.88 11.25 7.03
N HIS A 359 -20.05 11.52 7.62
CA HIS A 359 -21.35 11.32 6.97
C HIS A 359 -21.91 12.62 6.35
N ALA A 360 -21.12 13.70 6.32
CA ALA A 360 -21.58 14.99 5.86
C ALA A 360 -21.92 15.00 4.35
N THR A 361 -22.91 15.82 4.01
CA THR A 361 -23.27 16.12 2.62
C THR A 361 -22.80 17.53 2.29
N TYR A 362 -21.65 17.62 1.64
CA TYR A 362 -21.05 18.86 1.17
C TYR A 362 -21.75 19.33 -0.09
N LYS A 363 -22.38 20.50 -0.04
CA LYS A 363 -23.00 21.11 -1.23
C LYS A 363 -21.92 21.66 -2.16
N PRO A 364 -22.18 21.79 -3.48
CA PRO A 364 -21.19 22.31 -4.43
C PRO A 364 -20.65 23.66 -3.96
N TYR A 365 -19.33 23.73 -3.77
CA TYR A 365 -18.60 24.91 -3.32
C TYR A 365 -19.19 25.59 -2.06
N GLY A 366 -19.64 24.81 -1.07
CA GLY A 366 -20.23 25.37 0.16
C GLY A 366 -21.58 26.08 -0.08
N ASP A 367 -22.36 25.64 -1.06
CA ASP A 367 -23.63 26.26 -1.50
C ASP A 367 -23.46 27.62 -2.21
N ALA A 368 -22.23 28.08 -2.47
CA ALA A 368 -21.91 29.43 -2.96
C ALA A 368 -22.50 29.80 -4.35
N LEU A 369 -22.95 28.82 -5.13
CA LEU A 369 -23.61 29.02 -6.42
C LEU A 369 -25.15 28.87 -6.37
N ASN A 370 -25.73 28.62 -5.19
CA ASN A 370 -27.16 28.34 -5.06
C ASN A 370 -28.00 29.62 -5.11
N ALA A 371 -28.54 29.93 -6.29
CA ALA A 371 -29.39 31.09 -6.51
C ALA A 371 -30.81 30.97 -5.92
N SER A 372 -31.27 29.78 -5.54
CA SER A 372 -32.66 29.53 -5.10
C SER A 372 -32.94 30.05 -3.68
N LYS A 373 -31.95 30.01 -2.78
CA LYS A 373 -32.05 30.68 -1.47
C LYS A 373 -31.56 32.12 -1.62
N SER A 374 -32.44 33.09 -1.35
CA SER A 374 -32.27 34.53 -1.65
C SER A 374 -31.19 35.30 -0.85
N ARG A 375 -30.16 34.60 -0.37
CA ARG A 375 -28.96 35.16 0.28
C ARG A 375 -27.70 35.15 -0.60
N ALA A 376 -27.59 34.29 -1.63
CA ALA A 376 -26.37 34.17 -2.45
C ALA A 376 -26.51 34.50 -3.95
N GLY A 377 -27.74 34.69 -4.46
CA GLY A 377 -28.01 34.74 -5.90
C GLY A 377 -27.28 35.87 -6.68
N ALA A 378 -27.00 37.01 -6.04
CA ALA A 378 -26.27 38.12 -6.66
C ALA A 378 -24.77 37.79 -6.85
N THR A 379 -24.06 37.42 -5.76
CA THR A 379 -22.65 37.01 -5.83
C THR A 379 -22.44 35.79 -6.72
N ALA A 380 -23.37 34.82 -6.71
CA ALA A 380 -23.29 33.63 -7.56
C ALA A 380 -23.25 34.01 -9.05
N GLN A 381 -24.04 35.00 -9.49
CA GLN A 381 -23.98 35.48 -10.88
C GLN A 381 -22.74 36.35 -11.15
N MET A 382 -22.24 37.08 -10.15
CA MET A 382 -21.03 37.89 -10.28
C MET A 382 -19.78 37.03 -10.43
N VAL A 383 -19.59 35.99 -9.60
CA VAL A 383 -18.44 35.08 -9.71
C VAL A 383 -18.43 34.28 -11.01
N LEU A 384 -19.60 33.88 -11.53
CA LEU A 384 -19.70 33.20 -12.82
C LEU A 384 -19.43 34.11 -14.03
N LYS A 385 -19.46 35.44 -13.86
CA LYS A 385 -19.14 36.43 -14.92
C LYS A 385 -17.72 37.01 -14.77
N SER A 386 -17.29 37.25 -13.54
CA SER A 386 -16.02 37.89 -13.19
C SER A 386 -15.44 37.18 -11.94
N PRO A 387 -14.89 35.97 -12.09
CA PRO A 387 -14.31 35.19 -10.98
C PRO A 387 -13.04 35.82 -10.41
N ALA A 388 -12.37 36.68 -11.19
CA ALA A 388 -11.20 37.44 -10.81
C ALA A 388 -11.27 38.83 -11.45
N THR A 389 -10.75 39.84 -10.74
CA THR A 389 -10.70 41.23 -11.23
C THR A 389 -9.25 41.71 -11.34
N PRO A 390 -8.85 42.45 -12.39
CA PRO A 390 -9.71 43.00 -13.45
C PRO A 390 -10.06 42.02 -14.58
N LYS A 391 -9.36 40.89 -14.74
CA LYS A 391 -9.55 39.94 -15.85
C LYS A 391 -9.98 38.56 -15.35
N ALA A 392 -11.04 38.00 -15.92
CA ALA A 392 -11.54 36.66 -15.57
C ALA A 392 -10.49 35.55 -15.79
N SER A 393 -9.56 35.73 -16.73
CA SER A 393 -8.44 34.82 -16.97
C SER A 393 -7.48 34.68 -15.77
N ALA A 394 -7.46 35.64 -14.85
CA ALA A 394 -6.65 35.57 -13.63
C ALA A 394 -7.17 34.51 -12.64
N ALA A 395 -8.39 33.98 -12.81
CA ALA A 395 -8.91 32.85 -12.04
C ALA A 395 -8.34 31.49 -12.50
N ILE A 396 -7.71 31.42 -13.66
CA ILE A 396 -7.39 30.15 -14.32
C ILE A 396 -5.95 29.73 -14.03
N LEU A 397 -5.78 28.60 -13.36
CA LEU A 397 -4.51 27.91 -13.19
C LEU A 397 -4.41 26.82 -14.26
N ARG A 398 -3.32 26.79 -15.03
CA ARG A 398 -3.14 25.82 -16.13
C ARG A 398 -2.16 24.72 -15.75
N GLY A 399 -2.24 23.59 -16.46
CA GLY A 399 -1.32 22.46 -16.34
C GLY A 399 -1.85 21.27 -15.56
N TYR A 400 -3.07 21.37 -15.02
CA TYR A 400 -3.71 20.25 -14.34
C TYR A 400 -4.22 19.21 -15.35
N ASN A 401 -3.71 18.00 -15.30
CA ASN A 401 -4.06 16.91 -16.23
C ASN A 401 -5.24 16.06 -15.77
N GLY A 402 -6.00 16.47 -14.74
CA GLY A 402 -7.06 15.65 -14.15
C GLY A 402 -6.53 14.57 -13.21
N LEU A 403 -7.46 13.83 -12.59
CA LEU A 403 -7.14 12.56 -11.94
C LEU A 403 -6.57 11.59 -12.96
N GLN A 404 -5.56 10.84 -12.54
CA GLN A 404 -4.95 9.78 -13.34
C GLN A 404 -5.58 8.42 -13.02
N SER A 405 -5.36 7.45 -13.91
CA SER A 405 -5.78 6.07 -13.65
C SER A 405 -4.87 5.44 -12.59
N TYR A 406 -5.40 4.55 -11.77
CA TYR A 406 -4.69 3.97 -10.64
C TYR A 406 -4.86 2.46 -10.62
N ASN A 407 -4.02 1.74 -9.87
CA ASN A 407 -4.11 0.30 -9.74
C ASN A 407 -4.56 -0.04 -8.32
N ASP A 408 -5.48 -1.00 -8.17
CA ASP A 408 -5.96 -1.47 -6.87
C ASP A 408 -6.49 -2.91 -6.94
N VAL A 409 -6.69 -3.53 -5.79
CA VAL A 409 -7.34 -4.83 -5.64
C VAL A 409 -8.72 -4.81 -6.29
N ALA A 410 -9.05 -5.85 -7.05
CA ALA A 410 -10.33 -5.94 -7.75
C ALA A 410 -11.54 -5.89 -6.79
N ASN A 411 -12.63 -5.25 -7.22
CA ASN A 411 -13.81 -5.04 -6.36
C ASN A 411 -14.46 -6.37 -5.89
N ASP A 412 -14.40 -7.44 -6.68
CA ASP A 412 -14.94 -8.77 -6.31
C ASP A 412 -14.05 -9.52 -5.31
N THR A 413 -12.77 -9.13 -5.15
CA THR A 413 -11.86 -9.72 -4.15
C THR A 413 -11.75 -8.86 -2.88
N SER A 414 -12.34 -7.66 -2.86
CA SER A 414 -12.28 -6.69 -1.75
C SER A 414 -13.64 -6.07 -1.43
N ARG A 415 -14.51 -6.82 -0.72
CA ARG A 415 -15.79 -6.33 -0.15
C ARG A 415 -15.57 -5.36 1.03
N GLN A 416 -14.96 -4.22 0.74
CA GLN A 416 -14.52 -3.03 1.53
C GLN A 416 -14.50 -3.07 3.08
N TYR A 417 -15.47 -3.65 3.77
CA TYR A 417 -15.45 -3.87 5.22
C TYR A 417 -16.08 -5.23 5.58
N ALA A 418 -15.32 -6.11 6.25
CA ALA A 418 -15.89 -7.30 6.88
C ALA A 418 -16.42 -6.93 8.28
N SER A 419 -17.68 -7.24 8.55
CA SER A 419 -18.33 -6.99 9.85
C SER A 419 -17.87 -7.98 10.92
N ARG A 420 -18.07 -7.61 12.19
CA ARG A 420 -17.68 -8.34 13.42
C ARG A 420 -17.92 -9.85 13.39
N THR A 421 -16.90 -10.63 13.04
CA THR A 421 -16.46 -11.80 13.82
C THR A 421 -15.01 -12.09 13.44
N TYR A 422 -14.09 -12.19 14.41
CA TYR A 422 -12.72 -12.64 14.14
C TYR A 422 -12.66 -14.15 13.79
N ASP A 423 -13.69 -14.92 14.20
CA ASP A 423 -13.79 -16.38 14.11
C ASP A 423 -14.72 -16.92 13.00
N ASN A 424 -14.99 -16.14 11.94
CA ASN A 424 -15.67 -16.69 10.77
C ASN A 424 -14.66 -17.14 9.72
N ASP A 425 -14.06 -18.33 9.94
CA ASP A 425 -13.35 -19.12 8.92
C ASP A 425 -14.23 -19.43 7.69
N ASN A 426 -15.55 -19.20 7.80
CA ASN A 426 -16.53 -19.31 6.72
C ASN A 426 -16.62 -18.06 5.81
N VAL A 427 -15.88 -16.98 6.06
CA VAL A 427 -15.74 -15.91 5.04
C VAL A 427 -14.55 -16.26 4.16
N ASP A 428 -14.82 -16.50 2.87
CA ASP A 428 -13.83 -16.66 1.79
C ASP A 428 -13.07 -15.35 1.54
N LEU A 429 -12.31 -14.93 2.54
CA LEU A 429 -11.41 -13.78 2.54
C LEU A 429 -10.22 -14.15 1.65
N LYS A 430 -10.33 -13.86 0.35
CA LYS A 430 -9.24 -14.00 -0.62
C LYS A 430 -8.02 -13.19 -0.18
N VAL A 431 -7.15 -13.87 0.57
CA VAL A 431 -6.08 -13.25 1.38
C VAL A 431 -5.03 -12.54 0.50
N GLY A 432 -4.83 -13.05 -0.71
CA GLY A 432 -3.95 -12.53 -1.75
C GLY A 432 -3.40 -13.68 -2.61
N PRO A 433 -2.59 -13.40 -3.64
CA PRO A 433 -1.95 -14.44 -4.45
C PRO A 433 -0.96 -15.28 -3.64
N TYR A 434 -0.72 -16.50 -4.10
CA TYR A 434 0.29 -17.39 -3.56
C TYR A 434 1.23 -17.87 -4.67
N PHE A 435 2.46 -18.18 -4.27
CA PHE A 435 3.53 -18.66 -5.15
C PHE A 435 4.02 -19.99 -4.62
N THR A 436 4.18 -20.97 -5.52
CA THR A 436 4.65 -22.32 -5.20
C THR A 436 5.93 -22.59 -5.97
N VAL A 437 6.96 -23.04 -5.25
CA VAL A 437 8.27 -23.35 -5.83
C VAL A 437 8.57 -24.84 -5.64
N LEU A 438 8.82 -25.54 -6.76
CA LEU A 438 9.41 -26.86 -6.78
C LEU A 438 10.91 -26.75 -7.11
N VAL A 439 11.73 -27.10 -6.13
CA VAL A 439 13.18 -27.23 -6.26
C VAL A 439 13.54 -28.67 -6.58
N GLU A 440 14.44 -28.88 -7.53
CA GLU A 440 14.98 -30.19 -7.91
C GLU A 440 16.52 -30.19 -7.88
N GLN A 441 17.10 -31.24 -7.28
CA GLN A 441 18.53 -31.55 -7.34
C GLN A 441 18.71 -33.00 -7.80
N GLY A 442 19.65 -33.25 -8.72
CA GLY A 442 19.98 -34.60 -9.17
C GLY A 442 20.72 -35.37 -8.07
N MET A 443 20.38 -36.64 -7.84
CA MET A 443 21.10 -37.46 -6.84
C MET A 443 22.56 -37.73 -7.21
N ALA A 444 22.91 -37.64 -8.49
CA ALA A 444 24.30 -37.68 -8.97
C ALA A 444 25.09 -36.39 -8.65
N ASP A 445 24.39 -35.32 -8.23
CA ASP A 445 24.93 -34.01 -7.87
C ASP A 445 24.85 -33.75 -6.35
N VAL A 446 24.90 -34.83 -5.57
CA VAL A 446 24.89 -34.83 -4.09
C VAL A 446 26.00 -35.71 -3.58
N ASP A 447 26.81 -35.24 -2.64
CA ASP A 447 27.86 -36.04 -1.99
C ASP A 447 27.30 -37.14 -1.04
N THR A 448 26.83 -38.27 -1.61
CA THR A 448 26.49 -39.55 -0.94
C THR A 448 27.64 -40.57 -1.08
N SER A 449 27.68 -41.67 -0.31
CA SER A 449 28.82 -42.63 -0.41
C SER A 449 29.06 -43.22 -1.80
N SER A 450 28.01 -43.34 -2.62
CA SER A 450 28.11 -43.81 -4.01
C SER A 450 28.84 -42.80 -4.91
N ASN A 451 28.75 -41.51 -4.60
CA ASN A 451 29.37 -40.44 -5.38
C ASN A 451 30.73 -40.03 -4.82
N THR A 452 30.90 -40.09 -3.49
CA THR A 452 32.16 -39.78 -2.80
C THR A 452 33.16 -40.95 -2.76
N HIS A 453 32.86 -42.06 -3.42
CA HIS A 453 33.76 -43.24 -3.52
C HIS A 453 34.26 -43.76 -2.15
N MET A 454 33.39 -43.80 -1.14
CA MET A 454 33.75 -44.35 0.18
C MET A 454 33.83 -45.88 0.15
N GLY A 455 34.93 -46.36 -0.43
CA GLY A 455 35.26 -47.78 -0.63
C GLY A 455 36.59 -47.97 -1.38
N GLY A 456 36.97 -47.02 -2.25
CA GLY A 456 38.18 -47.08 -3.07
C GLY A 456 37.94 -46.52 -4.47
N PRO A 457 38.93 -46.60 -5.38
CA PRO A 457 38.72 -46.28 -6.79
C PRO A 457 37.66 -47.21 -7.40
N GLY A 458 36.92 -46.74 -8.40
CA GLY A 458 35.94 -47.56 -9.14
C GLY A 458 36.54 -48.62 -10.06
N ASP A 459 37.71 -49.16 -9.74
CA ASP A 459 38.48 -50.15 -10.50
C ASP A 459 38.21 -51.61 -10.06
N GLY A 460 37.39 -51.81 -9.03
CA GLY A 460 37.07 -53.12 -8.47
C GLY A 460 38.10 -53.69 -7.49
N SER A 461 39.09 -52.89 -7.06
CA SER A 461 40.15 -53.29 -6.12
C SER A 461 39.64 -53.53 -4.69
N PHE A 462 38.50 -52.95 -4.31
CA PHE A 462 37.90 -53.05 -2.98
C PHE A 462 36.38 -53.30 -3.05
N VAL A 463 35.80 -53.73 -1.92
CA VAL A 463 34.35 -53.95 -1.79
C VAL A 463 33.63 -52.60 -1.90
N ASP A 464 32.79 -52.46 -2.92
CA ASP A 464 31.85 -51.36 -3.04
C ASP A 464 30.74 -51.51 -1.99
N ILE A 465 30.67 -50.56 -1.04
CA ILE A 465 29.66 -50.51 0.03
C ILE A 465 28.63 -49.40 -0.26
N SER A 466 28.44 -49.04 -1.53
CA SER A 466 27.38 -48.12 -1.93
C SER A 466 25.99 -48.75 -1.68
N ALA A 467 25.19 -48.07 -0.87
CA ALA A 467 23.78 -48.40 -0.72
C ALA A 467 22.99 -47.82 -1.92
N PRO A 468 22.08 -48.57 -2.55
CA PRO A 468 21.29 -48.06 -3.66
C PRO A 468 20.21 -47.08 -3.17
N ASP A 469 20.54 -45.79 -3.14
CA ASP A 469 19.55 -44.73 -2.94
C ASP A 469 18.51 -44.76 -4.08
N LYS A 470 17.22 -44.80 -3.73
CA LYS A 470 16.10 -44.76 -4.68
C LYS A 470 15.17 -43.59 -4.39
N ALA A 471 15.37 -42.45 -5.07
CA ALA A 471 14.31 -41.46 -5.23
C ALA A 471 13.56 -41.67 -6.55
N GLN A 472 12.31 -41.20 -6.62
CA GLN A 472 11.59 -41.14 -7.89
C GLN A 472 12.40 -40.32 -8.92
N ASN A 473 12.57 -40.87 -10.12
CA ASN A 473 13.31 -40.26 -11.23
C ASN A 473 14.73 -39.76 -10.89
N ASN A 474 15.40 -40.38 -9.91
CA ASN A 474 16.79 -40.09 -9.52
C ASN A 474 17.05 -38.63 -9.10
N LYS A 475 16.03 -37.96 -8.57
CA LYS A 475 16.07 -36.56 -8.13
C LYS A 475 15.53 -36.40 -6.71
N MET A 476 16.18 -35.56 -5.91
CA MET A 476 15.60 -35.07 -4.67
C MET A 476 14.80 -33.80 -4.96
N THR A 477 13.57 -33.74 -4.46
CA THR A 477 12.63 -32.64 -4.73
C THR A 477 12.12 -32.01 -3.45
N ALA A 478 11.81 -30.72 -3.47
CA ALA A 478 11.16 -30.01 -2.37
C ALA A 478 10.13 -29.02 -2.91
N LEU A 479 8.94 -28.98 -2.31
CA LEU A 479 7.80 -28.17 -2.76
C LEU A 479 7.32 -27.31 -1.59
N SER A 480 7.30 -26.00 -1.78
CA SER A 480 6.82 -25.04 -0.77
C SER A 480 5.93 -23.96 -1.39
N SER A 481 5.05 -23.39 -0.58
CA SER A 481 4.16 -22.29 -0.94
C SER A 481 4.26 -21.12 0.02
N ALA A 482 4.20 -19.91 -0.52
CA ALA A 482 4.07 -18.68 0.25
C ALA A 482 2.93 -17.82 -0.28
N GLN A 483 2.20 -17.18 0.62
CA GLN A 483 1.05 -16.33 0.31
C GLN A 483 1.33 -14.88 0.68
N VAL A 484 0.93 -13.98 -0.23
CA VAL A 484 0.84 -12.55 0.01
C VAL A 484 -0.46 -12.27 0.75
N PHE A 485 -0.40 -11.50 1.84
CA PHE A 485 -1.58 -11.15 2.63
C PHE A 485 -1.53 -9.71 3.11
N PHE A 486 -2.70 -9.12 3.35
CA PHE A 486 -2.82 -7.78 3.94
C PHE A 486 -3.07 -7.87 5.45
N SER A 487 -2.25 -7.16 6.23
CA SER A 487 -2.45 -7.01 7.68
C SER A 487 -1.87 -5.70 8.19
N ARG A 488 -2.74 -4.81 8.67
CA ARG A 488 -2.38 -3.54 9.30
C ARG A 488 -1.94 -3.77 10.75
N PRO A 489 -0.79 -3.24 11.20
CA PRO A 489 -0.44 -3.25 12.61
C PRO A 489 -1.35 -2.27 13.38
N HIS A 490 -2.00 -2.76 14.44
CA HIS A 490 -3.03 -2.02 15.17
C HIS A 490 -2.42 -1.04 16.19
N GLU A 491 -1.33 -1.43 16.86
CA GLU A 491 -0.67 -0.64 17.92
C GLU A 491 0.03 0.63 17.39
N LEU A 492 0.64 0.56 16.21
CA LEU A 492 1.42 1.66 15.63
C LEU A 492 0.56 2.69 14.88
N PHE A 493 -0.63 2.29 14.41
CA PHE A 493 -1.53 3.13 13.64
C PHE A 493 -2.98 2.91 14.10
N PRO A 494 -3.37 3.38 15.31
CA PRO A 494 -4.76 3.32 15.75
C PRO A 494 -5.68 4.06 14.77
N ARG A 495 -6.94 3.62 14.69
CA ARG A 495 -7.96 4.24 13.83
C ARG A 495 -8.73 5.28 14.63
N THR A 496 -9.08 6.39 14.01
CA THR A 496 -9.96 7.42 14.62
C THR A 496 -11.45 7.06 14.59
N SER A 497 -11.82 5.91 13.99
CA SER A 497 -13.19 5.41 13.92
C SER A 497 -13.24 3.90 14.16
N ASP A 498 -14.13 3.50 15.08
CA ASP A 498 -14.53 2.14 15.48
C ASP A 498 -13.45 1.03 15.37
N ASP A 499 -12.95 0.59 16.53
CA ASP A 499 -12.06 -0.58 16.70
C ASP A 499 -12.65 -1.91 16.19
N ASN A 500 -13.88 -1.88 15.68
CA ASN A 500 -14.70 -3.03 15.28
C ASN A 500 -14.59 -3.40 13.80
N TYR A 501 -13.85 -2.64 12.98
CA TYR A 501 -13.77 -2.83 11.52
C TYR A 501 -12.38 -3.22 11.01
N ARG A 502 -12.23 -4.46 10.55
CA ARG A 502 -11.03 -4.92 9.83
C ARG A 502 -10.88 -4.19 8.49
N GLU A 503 -9.75 -3.51 8.30
CA GLU A 503 -9.36 -2.95 7.00
C GLU A 503 -9.03 -4.10 6.04
N LEU A 504 -9.68 -4.12 4.87
CA LEU A 504 -9.38 -5.09 3.82
C LEU A 504 -8.22 -4.62 2.93
N GLY A 505 -7.61 -5.59 2.24
CA GLY A 505 -6.53 -5.35 1.30
C GLY A 505 -6.89 -4.31 0.25
N SER A 506 -6.09 -3.25 0.18
CA SER A 506 -6.11 -2.26 -0.89
C SER A 506 -4.70 -1.80 -1.22
N LEU A 507 -4.54 -1.22 -2.40
CA LEU A 507 -3.36 -0.47 -2.80
C LEU A 507 -3.53 1.03 -2.49
N PHE A 508 -4.23 1.36 -1.40
CA PHE A 508 -4.11 2.66 -0.71
C PHE A 508 -3.47 2.52 0.67
N SER A 509 -3.09 1.30 1.08
CA SER A 509 -2.44 1.03 2.36
C SER A 509 -1.25 0.08 2.20
N PRO A 510 -0.02 0.48 2.59
CA PRO A 510 1.20 -0.30 2.37
C PRO A 510 1.41 -1.34 3.49
N TYR A 511 0.43 -2.23 3.68
CA TYR A 511 0.43 -3.27 4.72
C TYR A 511 0.36 -4.69 4.16
N TRP A 512 0.88 -4.88 2.94
CA TRP A 512 1.06 -6.20 2.33
C TRP A 512 2.31 -6.87 2.87
N GLN A 513 2.17 -8.13 3.24
CA GLN A 513 3.18 -8.97 3.86
C GLN A 513 3.20 -10.35 3.18
N ALA A 514 4.23 -11.14 3.44
CA ALA A 514 4.36 -12.51 2.97
C ALA A 514 4.39 -13.48 4.15
N ARG A 515 3.87 -14.69 3.96
CA ARG A 515 3.98 -15.81 4.91
C ARG A 515 4.10 -17.13 4.17
N LEU A 516 4.77 -18.11 4.76
CA LEU A 516 4.67 -19.50 4.32
C LEU A 516 3.24 -20.02 4.59
N VAL A 517 2.76 -20.92 3.74
CA VAL A 517 1.45 -21.58 3.85
C VAL A 517 1.56 -23.03 3.39
N ASP A 518 0.66 -23.89 3.86
CA ASP A 518 0.55 -25.25 3.33
C ASP A 518 0.29 -25.23 1.83
N THR A 519 1.07 -26.01 1.09
CA THR A 519 0.95 -26.10 -0.38
C THR A 519 -0.47 -26.52 -0.77
N PRO A 520 -1.22 -25.69 -1.54
CA PRO A 520 -2.60 -26.00 -1.91
C PRO A 520 -2.69 -27.32 -2.68
N ALA A 521 -3.81 -28.05 -2.49
CA ALA A 521 -4.02 -29.36 -3.13
C ALA A 521 -3.89 -29.29 -4.67
N ILE A 522 -4.41 -28.23 -5.28
CA ILE A 522 -4.31 -27.96 -6.73
C ILE A 522 -2.85 -27.90 -7.19
N ALA A 523 -2.00 -27.14 -6.47
CA ALA A 523 -0.58 -27.03 -6.78
C ALA A 523 0.17 -28.36 -6.56
N ARG A 524 -0.24 -29.19 -5.59
CA ARG A 524 0.28 -30.55 -5.44
C ARG A 524 -0.11 -31.43 -6.63
N THR A 525 -1.36 -31.39 -7.08
CA THR A 525 -1.82 -32.18 -8.24
C THR A 525 -1.19 -31.77 -9.56
N GLU A 526 -0.97 -30.47 -9.79
CA GLU A 526 -0.27 -29.99 -11.00
C GLU A 526 1.20 -30.45 -11.04
N VAL A 527 1.84 -30.55 -9.87
CA VAL A 527 3.24 -30.98 -9.76
C VAL A 527 3.39 -32.50 -9.81
N PHE A 528 2.58 -33.25 -9.06
CA PHE A 528 2.78 -34.68 -8.82
C PHE A 528 1.76 -35.60 -9.52
N GLY A 529 0.69 -35.07 -10.11
CA GLY A 529 -0.44 -35.85 -10.62
C GLY A 529 -1.43 -36.22 -9.51
N ALA A 530 -2.63 -36.68 -9.91
CA ALA A 530 -3.70 -37.04 -8.97
C ALA A 530 -3.40 -38.31 -8.15
N ASP A 531 -2.56 -39.22 -8.68
CA ASP A 531 -2.34 -40.55 -8.11
C ASP A 531 -1.24 -40.62 -7.03
N MET A 532 -0.68 -39.47 -6.62
CA MET A 532 0.39 -39.38 -5.62
C MET A 532 0.01 -38.52 -4.40
N ILE A 533 -1.28 -38.48 -4.07
CA ILE A 533 -1.80 -37.81 -2.88
C ILE A 533 -2.01 -38.87 -1.77
N PRO A 534 -1.31 -38.80 -0.62
CA PRO A 534 -1.68 -39.52 0.59
C PRO A 534 -2.85 -38.85 1.33
#